data_AF-A0A183SL41-F1
#
_entry.id   AF-A0A183SL41-F1
#
_cell.length_a   1.000
_cell.length_b   1.000
_cell.length_c   1.000
_cell.angle_alpha   90.00
_cell.angle_beta   90.00
_cell.angle_gamma   90.00
#
_symmetry.space_group_name_H-M   'P 1'
#
loop_
_entity.id
_entity.type
_entity.pdbx_description
1 polymer ?
#
loop_
_entity_poly.entity_id
_entity_poly.type
_entity_poly.pdbx_seq_one_letter_code
_entity_poly.pdbx_strand_id
1 'polypeptide(L)'
;LWFITFGQVLNEVATIIETKLFRRDTSLQIIRLDISRTFPQLGLFQADGPYHRDLHDLLAAYVSFQPSVGYLQGMSFIAAILLLVMDDILAAFIAFVSILNRDSFHISVFFCQFTAYFSAFDRLLETCLPRLHAHFLALPTFSIQYLFQCDLSPILAIHTCHFAFHFPVYSRSLPLEANLRVWDLFFRDGESALILAALGIMRMYEEKLLASDFDQLASFLTGPMPADMCPEELVSCRTSLLFITLSEVCPANPKWRISISNCQTQLRNNHLNCLLLGELL
;
A
#
# COMPACT_ATOMS: atom_id res chain seq x y z
N LEU A 1 0.70 15.53 -9.37
CA LEU A 1 1.61 15.09 -8.29
C LEU A 1 2.55 13.99 -8.77
N TRP A 2 2.02 12.88 -9.30
CA TRP A 2 2.78 11.71 -9.73
C TRP A 2 3.88 12.04 -10.76
N PHE A 3 3.55 12.72 -11.86
CA PHE A 3 4.55 13.17 -12.86
C PHE A 3 5.67 14.06 -12.29
N ILE A 4 5.37 14.89 -11.28
CA ILE A 4 6.36 15.76 -10.62
C ILE A 4 7.31 14.93 -9.74
N THR A 5 6.80 13.86 -9.10
CA THR A 5 7.60 12.96 -8.25
C THR A 5 8.64 12.16 -9.04
N PHE A 6 8.37 11.84 -10.31
CA PHE A 6 9.21 10.94 -11.11
C PHE A 6 10.13 11.65 -12.12
N GLY A 7 10.04 12.98 -12.24
CA GLY A 7 10.72 13.79 -13.27
C GLY A 7 12.26 13.80 -13.25
N GLN A 8 12.93 13.04 -12.38
CA GLN A 8 14.40 12.99 -12.29
C GLN A 8 15.03 11.64 -12.65
N VAL A 9 14.24 10.62 -13.03
CA VAL A 9 14.75 9.25 -13.31
C VAL A 9 14.83 8.97 -14.83
N LEU A 10 14.95 10.01 -15.65
CA LEU A 10 14.83 9.90 -17.11
C LEU A 10 16.11 9.45 -17.83
N ASN A 11 17.30 9.62 -17.24
CA ASN A 11 18.55 9.44 -17.99
C ASN A 11 19.16 8.03 -17.92
N GLU A 12 18.80 7.19 -16.95
CA GLU A 12 19.35 5.83 -16.83
C GLU A 12 18.45 4.75 -17.45
N VAL A 13 17.15 5.03 -17.61
CA VAL A 13 16.13 4.04 -18.00
C VAL A 13 16.05 3.85 -19.53
N ALA A 14 16.32 4.90 -20.32
CA ALA A 14 16.20 4.86 -21.78
C ALA A 14 17.15 3.84 -22.46
N THR A 15 18.25 3.47 -21.80
CA THR A 15 19.32 2.66 -22.41
C THR A 15 19.09 1.14 -22.30
N ILE A 16 18.11 0.68 -21.49
CA ILE A 16 18.02 -0.74 -21.08
C ILE A 16 16.98 -1.55 -21.88
N ILE A 17 16.15 -0.90 -22.72
CA ILE A 17 15.11 -1.60 -23.50
C ILE A 17 15.68 -2.57 -24.57
N GLU A 18 16.98 -2.54 -24.88
CA GLU A 18 17.55 -3.37 -25.95
C GLU A 18 18.36 -4.62 -25.55
N THR A 19 18.56 -4.96 -24.28
CA THR A 19 19.44 -6.13 -23.99
C THR A 19 19.01 -7.09 -22.88
N LYS A 20 18.86 -8.35 -23.35
CA LYS A 20 19.12 -9.65 -22.70
C LYS A 20 18.04 -10.25 -21.78
N LEU A 21 17.99 -11.58 -21.92
CA LEU A 21 16.80 -12.41 -21.95
C LEU A 21 17.01 -13.68 -21.10
N PHE A 22 17.63 -13.60 -19.93
CA PHE A 22 18.06 -14.81 -19.21
C PHE A 22 17.69 -14.81 -17.72
N ARG A 23 16.47 -15.31 -17.44
CA ARG A 23 15.94 -15.91 -16.19
C ARG A 23 14.40 -16.04 -16.24
N ARG A 24 13.84 -16.33 -17.42
CA ARG A 24 12.49 -15.87 -17.79
C ARG A 24 11.33 -16.79 -17.43
N ASP A 25 11.50 -18.11 -17.47
CA ASP A 25 10.33 -18.98 -17.56
C ASP A 25 9.47 -18.98 -16.28
N THR A 26 10.08 -19.04 -15.09
CA THR A 26 9.32 -19.01 -13.83
C THR A 26 8.65 -17.65 -13.59
N SER A 27 9.38 -16.55 -13.76
CA SER A 27 8.84 -15.20 -13.58
C SER A 27 7.71 -14.89 -14.57
N LEU A 28 7.85 -15.30 -15.83
CA LEU A 28 6.80 -15.10 -16.85
C LEU A 28 5.53 -15.91 -16.55
N GLN A 29 5.66 -17.12 -16.01
CA GLN A 29 4.49 -17.88 -15.57
C GLN A 29 3.77 -17.20 -14.41
N ILE A 30 4.52 -16.69 -13.42
CA ILE A 30 3.92 -15.97 -12.28
C ILE A 30 3.27 -14.66 -12.76
N ILE A 31 3.92 -13.92 -13.68
CA ILE A 31 3.35 -12.70 -14.29
C ILE A 31 2.00 -13.01 -14.94
N ARG A 32 1.91 -14.08 -15.76
CA ARG A 32 0.65 -14.47 -16.42
C ARG A 32 -0.44 -14.80 -15.41
N LEU A 33 -0.10 -15.53 -14.35
CA LEU A 33 -1.04 -15.86 -13.27
C LEU A 33 -1.50 -14.60 -12.53
N ASP A 34 -0.61 -13.65 -12.30
CA ASP A 34 -0.93 -12.41 -11.59
C ASP A 34 -1.80 -11.47 -12.43
N ILE A 35 -1.50 -11.31 -13.72
CA ILE A 35 -2.29 -10.49 -14.65
C ILE A 35 -3.74 -10.98 -14.72
N SER A 36 -3.98 -12.30 -14.75
CA SER A 36 -5.35 -12.84 -14.84
C SER A 36 -6.22 -12.47 -13.63
N ARG A 37 -5.60 -12.20 -12.47
CA ARG A 37 -6.27 -11.76 -11.24
C ARG A 37 -6.06 -10.27 -10.91
N THR A 38 -5.44 -9.48 -11.78
CA THR A 38 -5.26 -8.04 -11.58
C THR A 38 -6.48 -7.27 -12.09
N PHE A 39 -7.22 -6.67 -11.15
CA PHE A 39 -8.47 -5.94 -11.38
C PHE A 39 -9.44 -6.64 -12.37
N PRO A 40 -9.76 -7.94 -12.16
CA PRO A 40 -10.53 -8.73 -13.12
C PRO A 40 -11.90 -8.15 -13.44
N GLN A 41 -12.50 -7.43 -12.49
CA GLN A 41 -13.78 -6.75 -12.66
C GLN A 41 -13.76 -5.62 -13.70
N LEU A 42 -12.58 -5.07 -14.02
CA LEU A 42 -12.45 -4.00 -15.02
C LEU A 42 -12.35 -4.56 -16.44
N GLY A 43 -11.92 -5.82 -16.61
CA GLY A 43 -11.69 -6.43 -17.92
C GLY A 43 -10.55 -5.80 -18.73
N LEU A 44 -9.80 -4.85 -18.15
CA LEU A 44 -8.81 -4.05 -18.87
C LEU A 44 -7.47 -4.76 -19.09
N PHE A 45 -7.13 -5.67 -18.17
CA PHE A 45 -5.81 -6.32 -18.12
C PHE A 45 -5.87 -7.82 -18.43
N GLN A 46 -7.05 -8.39 -18.56
CA GLN A 46 -7.24 -9.80 -18.94
C GLN A 46 -6.88 -10.00 -20.41
N ALA A 47 -6.79 -11.24 -20.90
CA ALA A 47 -6.18 -11.56 -22.21
C ALA A 47 -6.69 -10.73 -23.41
N ASP A 48 -7.98 -10.38 -23.42
CA ASP A 48 -8.63 -9.58 -24.48
C ASP A 48 -8.70 -8.08 -24.16
N GLY A 49 -8.16 -7.66 -23.02
CA GLY A 49 -8.19 -6.29 -22.53
C GLY A 49 -7.16 -5.38 -23.19
N PRO A 50 -7.45 -4.09 -23.37
CA PRO A 50 -6.59 -3.15 -24.09
C PRO A 50 -5.20 -2.98 -23.44
N TYR A 51 -5.09 -3.11 -22.12
CA TYR A 51 -3.85 -2.92 -21.37
C TYR A 51 -3.11 -4.22 -21.05
N HIS A 52 -3.60 -5.37 -21.53
CA HIS A 52 -3.00 -6.68 -21.23
C HIS A 52 -1.53 -6.73 -21.64
N ARG A 53 -1.26 -6.32 -22.89
CA ARG A 53 0.08 -6.33 -23.46
C ARG A 53 0.99 -5.35 -22.75
N ASP A 54 0.52 -4.13 -22.51
CA ASP A 54 1.30 -3.09 -21.85
C ASP A 54 1.70 -3.50 -20.43
N LEU A 55 0.77 -4.11 -19.68
CA LEU A 55 1.05 -4.64 -18.35
C LEU A 55 2.07 -5.78 -18.40
N HIS A 56 1.91 -6.72 -19.33
CA HIS A 56 2.87 -7.81 -19.52
C HIS A 56 4.27 -7.28 -19.87
N ASP A 57 4.36 -6.37 -20.83
CA ASP A 57 5.62 -5.86 -21.35
C ASP A 57 6.35 -5.00 -20.31
N LEU A 58 5.62 -4.19 -19.53
CA LEU A 58 6.18 -3.43 -18.39
C LEU A 58 6.78 -4.36 -17.34
N LEU A 59 6.07 -5.41 -16.93
CA LEU A 59 6.54 -6.37 -15.92
C LEU A 59 7.72 -7.20 -16.43
N ALA A 60 7.67 -7.63 -17.70
CA ALA A 60 8.77 -8.35 -18.34
C ALA A 60 10.03 -7.48 -18.46
N ALA A 61 9.88 -6.20 -18.79
CA ALA A 61 10.97 -5.23 -18.80
C ALA A 61 11.59 -5.07 -17.40
N TYR A 62 10.77 -5.05 -16.33
CA TYR A 62 11.27 -4.95 -14.96
C TYR A 62 12.12 -6.15 -14.55
N VAL A 63 11.67 -7.37 -14.88
CA VAL A 63 12.44 -8.59 -14.59
C VAL A 63 13.79 -8.58 -15.30
N SER A 64 13.84 -8.03 -16.52
CA SER A 64 15.09 -7.83 -17.26
C SER A 64 15.95 -6.72 -16.65
N PHE A 65 15.35 -5.64 -16.15
CA PHE A 65 16.04 -4.52 -15.51
C PHE A 65 16.65 -4.90 -14.14
N GLN A 66 15.90 -5.62 -13.29
CA GLN A 66 16.32 -6.01 -11.93
C GLN A 66 16.31 -7.54 -11.75
N PRO A 67 17.22 -8.30 -12.39
CA PRO A 67 17.22 -9.77 -12.39
C PRO A 67 17.59 -10.41 -11.04
N SER A 68 18.13 -9.62 -10.10
CA SER A 68 18.42 -10.05 -8.73
C SER A 68 17.16 -10.16 -7.87
N VAL A 69 16.17 -9.30 -8.12
CA VAL A 69 14.85 -9.32 -7.47
C VAL A 69 13.88 -10.21 -8.24
N GLY A 70 13.88 -10.08 -9.58
CA GLY A 70 12.93 -10.79 -10.44
C GLY A 70 11.50 -10.28 -10.26
N TYR A 71 10.52 -11.16 -10.50
CA TYR A 71 9.11 -10.84 -10.31
C TYR A 71 8.64 -11.32 -8.94
N LEU A 72 8.06 -10.40 -8.15
CA LEU A 72 7.42 -10.72 -6.88
C LEU A 72 5.90 -10.62 -7.02
N GLN A 73 5.21 -11.60 -6.45
CA GLN A 73 3.76 -11.71 -6.53
C GLN A 73 3.07 -10.44 -6.00
N GLY A 74 2.20 -9.84 -6.81
CA GLY A 74 1.49 -8.60 -6.52
C GLY A 74 2.04 -7.35 -7.22
N MET A 75 3.24 -7.43 -7.82
CA MET A 75 3.80 -6.35 -8.64
C MET A 75 2.87 -5.93 -9.79
N SER A 76 2.10 -6.85 -10.35
CA SER A 76 1.13 -6.57 -11.41
C SER A 76 0.09 -5.52 -11.02
N PHE A 77 -0.34 -5.48 -9.76
CA PHE A 77 -1.34 -4.49 -9.31
C PHE A 77 -0.76 -3.08 -9.27
N ILE A 78 0.51 -2.94 -8.85
CA ILE A 78 1.21 -1.64 -8.85
C ILE A 78 1.36 -1.15 -10.30
N ALA A 79 1.87 -2.00 -11.18
CA ALA A 79 2.05 -1.68 -12.59
C ALA A 79 0.72 -1.32 -13.27
N ALA A 80 -0.35 -2.05 -12.96
CA ALA A 80 -1.68 -1.76 -13.48
C ALA A 80 -2.19 -0.39 -13.05
N ILE A 81 -2.07 -0.01 -11.78
CA ILE A 81 -2.47 1.33 -11.32
C ILE A 81 -1.69 2.42 -12.08
N LEU A 82 -0.39 2.24 -12.27
CA LEU A 82 0.43 3.20 -13.01
C LEU A 82 -0.02 3.32 -14.46
N LEU A 83 -0.35 2.22 -15.12
CA LEU A 83 -0.88 2.21 -16.49
C LEU A 83 -2.28 2.84 -16.61
N LEU A 84 -3.11 2.78 -15.56
CA LEU A 84 -4.41 3.48 -15.56
C LEU A 84 -4.26 5.00 -15.40
N VAL A 85 -3.22 5.45 -14.73
CA VAL A 85 -3.02 6.87 -14.38
C VAL A 85 -2.07 7.58 -15.36
N MET A 86 -1.22 6.82 -16.07
CA MET A 86 -0.22 7.35 -16.98
C MET A 86 -0.50 6.89 -18.41
N ASP A 87 -0.63 7.85 -19.32
CA ASP A 87 -0.89 7.60 -20.74
C ASP A 87 0.32 7.00 -21.49
N ASP A 88 1.51 7.04 -20.87
CA ASP A 88 2.77 6.58 -21.46
C ASP A 88 3.37 5.41 -20.67
N ILE A 89 3.58 4.28 -21.36
CA ILE A 89 4.13 3.05 -20.77
C ILE A 89 5.55 3.26 -20.22
N LEU A 90 6.36 4.13 -20.84
CA LEU A 90 7.70 4.42 -20.37
C LEU A 90 7.65 5.21 -19.05
N ALA A 91 6.81 6.23 -18.96
CA ALA A 91 6.55 6.94 -17.71
C ALA A 91 6.05 6.00 -16.60
N ALA A 92 5.11 5.09 -16.92
CA ALA A 92 4.63 4.08 -16.00
C ALA A 92 5.75 3.14 -15.52
N PHE A 93 6.63 2.71 -16.43
CA PHE A 93 7.79 1.88 -16.09
C PHE A 93 8.79 2.61 -15.19
N ILE A 94 9.12 3.87 -15.50
CA ILE A 94 10.03 4.69 -14.68
C ILE A 94 9.46 4.86 -13.27
N ALA A 95 8.17 5.17 -13.17
CA ALA A 95 7.49 5.29 -11.90
C ALA A 95 7.50 3.97 -11.11
N PHE A 96 7.23 2.86 -11.79
CA PHE A 96 7.24 1.51 -11.22
C PHE A 96 8.61 1.16 -10.61
N VAL A 97 9.68 1.35 -11.37
CA VAL A 97 11.06 1.14 -10.90
C VAL A 97 11.37 2.07 -9.73
N SER A 98 11.00 3.35 -9.83
CA SER A 98 11.26 4.34 -8.78
C SER A 98 10.57 4.02 -7.46
N ILE A 99 9.36 3.45 -7.50
CA ILE A 99 8.63 3.00 -6.30
C ILE A 99 9.33 1.79 -5.70
N LEU A 100 9.63 0.77 -6.51
CA LEU A 100 10.21 -0.48 -6.05
C LEU A 100 11.65 -0.34 -5.55
N ASN A 101 12.38 0.69 -6.00
CA ASN A 101 13.72 1.01 -5.54
C ASN A 101 13.76 1.78 -4.20
N ARG A 102 12.61 2.15 -3.62
CA ARG A 102 12.58 2.80 -2.30
C ARG A 102 12.95 1.79 -1.22
N ASP A 103 13.70 2.25 -0.20
CA ASP A 103 14.12 1.43 0.94
C ASP A 103 12.96 0.62 1.53
N SER A 104 11.77 1.21 1.69
CA SER A 104 10.59 0.53 2.22
C SER A 104 10.14 -0.69 1.43
N PHE A 105 10.25 -0.63 0.10
CA PHE A 105 9.88 -1.75 -0.78
C PHE A 105 10.97 -2.80 -0.82
N HIS A 106 12.25 -2.45 -0.64
CA HIS A 106 13.32 -3.45 -0.47
C HIS A 106 13.27 -4.15 0.89
N ILE A 107 13.00 -3.40 1.96
CA ILE A 107 12.76 -3.92 3.32
C ILE A 107 11.57 -4.89 3.30
N SER A 108 10.55 -4.60 2.48
CA SER A 108 9.36 -5.44 2.32
C SER A 108 9.63 -6.84 1.72
N VAL A 109 10.81 -7.06 1.14
CA VAL A 109 11.25 -8.35 0.61
C VAL A 109 11.88 -9.24 1.69
N PHE A 110 12.31 -8.66 2.82
CA PHE A 110 13.02 -9.38 3.88
C PHE A 110 12.23 -9.39 5.20
N PHE A 111 11.64 -10.56 5.52
CA PHE A 111 10.79 -10.83 6.69
C PHE A 111 11.32 -10.33 8.05
N CYS A 112 12.63 -10.18 8.22
CA CYS A 112 13.27 -9.84 9.49
C CYS A 112 13.23 -8.35 9.87
N GLN A 113 12.85 -7.44 8.95
CA GLN A 113 12.84 -5.99 9.22
C GLN A 113 11.44 -5.41 9.50
N PHE A 114 10.40 -6.25 9.57
CA PHE A 114 9.02 -5.82 9.82
C PHE A 114 8.69 -5.46 11.27
N THR A 115 9.56 -5.79 12.22
CA THR A 115 9.31 -5.59 13.65
C THR A 115 9.07 -4.12 14.00
N ALA A 116 9.81 -3.19 13.38
CA ALA A 116 9.63 -1.76 13.60
C ALA A 116 8.29 -1.25 13.06
N TYR A 117 7.86 -1.75 11.90
CA TYR A 117 6.58 -1.39 11.31
C TYR A 117 5.41 -1.89 12.15
N PHE A 118 5.42 -3.18 12.52
CA PHE A 118 4.37 -3.78 13.34
C PHE A 118 4.29 -3.12 14.70
N SER A 119 5.43 -2.92 15.36
CA SER A 119 5.48 -2.23 16.64
C SER A 119 4.93 -0.80 16.57
N ALA A 120 5.13 -0.10 15.46
CA ALA A 120 4.57 1.23 15.27
C ALA A 120 3.07 1.22 15.01
N PHE A 121 2.57 0.31 14.16
CA PHE A 121 1.14 0.17 13.93
C PHE A 121 0.42 -0.23 15.22
N ASP A 122 1.00 -1.14 16.00
CA ASP A 122 0.46 -1.63 17.26
C ASP A 122 0.24 -0.50 18.27
N ARG A 123 1.29 0.30 18.53
CA ARG A 123 1.17 1.51 19.36
C ARG A 123 0.14 2.49 18.84
N LEU A 124 0.12 2.74 17.54
CA LEU A 124 -0.85 3.65 16.95
C LEU A 124 -2.28 3.13 17.08
N LEU A 125 -2.48 1.81 16.98
CA LEU A 125 -3.77 1.17 17.18
C LEU A 125 -4.22 1.27 18.64
N GLU A 126 -3.32 1.00 19.59
CA GLU A 126 -3.57 1.17 21.03
C GLU A 126 -4.05 2.58 21.35
N THR A 127 -3.37 3.58 20.82
CA THR A 127 -3.65 4.98 21.14
C THR A 127 -4.86 5.53 20.41
N CYS A 128 -4.99 5.20 19.13
CA CYS A 128 -6.05 5.78 18.31
C CYS A 128 -7.37 5.00 18.41
N LEU A 129 -7.30 3.67 18.59
CA LEU A 129 -8.44 2.75 18.61
C LEU A 129 -8.32 1.77 19.80
N PRO A 130 -8.29 2.26 21.06
CA PRO A 130 -7.99 1.44 22.23
C PRO A 130 -8.97 0.28 22.45
N ARG A 131 -10.25 0.48 22.11
CA ARG A 131 -11.28 -0.58 22.16
C ARG A 131 -10.93 -1.74 21.23
N LEU A 132 -10.55 -1.41 20.00
CA LEU A 132 -10.22 -2.39 18.97
C LEU A 132 -8.90 -3.10 19.28
N HIS A 133 -7.90 -2.36 19.77
CA HIS A 133 -6.64 -2.93 20.25
C HIS A 133 -6.88 -3.95 21.38
N ALA A 134 -7.68 -3.58 22.39
CA ALA A 134 -8.02 -4.48 23.50
C ALA A 134 -8.79 -5.73 23.03
N HIS A 135 -9.70 -5.57 22.07
CA HIS A 135 -10.39 -6.70 21.44
C HIS A 135 -9.41 -7.66 20.76
N PHE A 136 -8.48 -7.14 19.96
CA PHE A 136 -7.48 -7.96 19.26
C PHE A 136 -6.58 -8.72 20.24
N LEU A 137 -6.21 -8.13 21.38
CA LEU A 137 -5.43 -8.80 22.44
C LEU A 137 -6.22 -9.90 23.16
N ALA A 138 -7.55 -9.79 23.22
CA ALA A 138 -8.41 -10.76 23.90
C ALA A 138 -8.76 -11.98 23.03
N LEU A 139 -8.45 -11.96 21.72
CA LEU A 139 -8.72 -13.07 20.82
C LEU A 139 -7.78 -14.27 21.05
N PRO A 140 -8.27 -15.51 20.94
CA PRO A 140 -7.45 -16.69 21.14
C PRO A 140 -6.35 -16.84 20.08
N THR A 141 -5.12 -17.09 20.55
CA THR A 141 -3.87 -17.28 19.78
C THR A 141 -3.80 -18.54 18.91
N PHE A 142 -4.74 -19.45 19.06
CA PHE A 142 -4.54 -20.86 18.72
C PHE A 142 -4.37 -21.17 17.21
N SER A 143 -4.81 -20.30 16.31
CA SER A 143 -4.82 -20.62 14.86
C SER A 143 -3.57 -20.19 14.09
N ILE A 144 -2.61 -19.49 14.71
CA ILE A 144 -1.50 -18.82 14.01
C ILE A 144 -0.19 -19.61 14.10
N GLN A 145 -0.03 -20.38 15.18
CA GLN A 145 1.11 -21.28 15.41
C GLN A 145 1.32 -22.27 14.24
N TYR A 146 0.23 -22.71 13.62
CA TYR A 146 0.23 -23.73 12.57
C TYR A 146 0.54 -23.21 11.17
N LEU A 147 0.33 -21.91 10.89
CA LEU A 147 0.50 -21.35 9.54
C LEU A 147 1.91 -20.80 9.26
N PHE A 148 2.64 -20.35 10.30
CA PHE A 148 3.90 -19.62 10.13
C PHE A 148 5.09 -20.19 10.91
N GLN A 149 4.94 -21.29 11.66
CA GLN A 149 6.02 -21.95 12.44
C GLN A 149 6.83 -20.97 13.32
N CYS A 150 6.19 -19.90 13.79
CA CYS A 150 6.78 -18.89 14.66
C CYS A 150 5.77 -18.57 15.77
N ASP A 151 6.26 -18.33 16.98
CA ASP A 151 5.46 -17.83 18.11
C ASP A 151 5.01 -16.38 17.82
N LEU A 152 4.00 -16.22 16.96
CA LEU A 152 3.45 -14.92 16.59
C LEU A 152 2.19 -14.65 17.44
N SER A 153 2.20 -13.55 18.18
CA SER A 153 1.01 -13.01 18.89
C SER A 153 -0.16 -12.79 17.92
N PRO A 154 -1.45 -12.83 18.34
CA PRO A 154 -2.62 -12.65 17.46
C PRO A 154 -2.58 -11.35 16.68
N ILE A 155 -2.10 -10.30 17.35
CA ILE A 155 -1.87 -9.01 16.75
C ILE A 155 -0.90 -9.13 15.58
N LEU A 156 0.18 -9.89 15.73
CA LEU A 156 1.22 -10.08 14.72
C LEU A 156 0.73 -10.90 13.51
N ALA A 157 -0.24 -11.79 13.69
CA ALA A 157 -0.92 -12.46 12.58
C ALA A 157 -1.83 -11.50 11.81
N ILE A 158 -2.63 -10.69 12.51
CA ILE A 158 -3.48 -9.66 11.93
C ILE A 158 -2.61 -8.64 11.17
N HIS A 159 -1.46 -8.28 11.75
CA HIS A 159 -0.44 -7.45 11.11
C HIS A 159 0.19 -8.12 9.88
N THR A 160 0.40 -9.43 9.88
CA THR A 160 0.93 -10.20 8.73
C THR A 160 -0.10 -10.33 7.61
N CYS A 161 -1.38 -10.55 7.96
CA CYS A 161 -2.52 -10.46 7.04
C CYS A 161 -2.64 -9.06 6.44
N HIS A 162 -2.47 -8.04 7.27
CA HIS A 162 -2.44 -6.65 6.85
C HIS A 162 -1.22 -6.32 5.95
N PHE A 163 -0.11 -7.03 6.13
CA PHE A 163 1.09 -6.85 5.33
C PHE A 163 0.94 -7.41 3.90
N ALA A 164 0.05 -8.37 3.67
CA ALA A 164 -0.38 -8.74 2.31
C ALA A 164 -0.98 -7.55 1.53
N PHE A 165 -1.39 -6.48 2.24
CA PHE A 165 -1.77 -5.20 1.67
C PHE A 165 -0.61 -4.24 1.41
N HIS A 166 0.51 -4.32 2.14
CA HIS A 166 1.60 -3.33 1.98
C HIS A 166 2.34 -3.49 0.67
N PHE A 167 2.65 -4.72 0.29
CA PHE A 167 3.44 -4.96 -0.92
C PHE A 167 2.74 -4.46 -2.20
N PRO A 168 1.42 -4.65 -2.40
CA PRO A 168 0.71 -4.05 -3.54
C PRO A 168 0.11 -2.66 -3.24
N VAL A 169 0.46 -1.96 -2.14
CA VAL A 169 -0.16 -0.66 -1.78
C VAL A 169 -1.70 -0.75 -1.75
N TYR A 170 -2.22 -1.77 -1.06
CA TYR A 170 -3.64 -2.11 -0.96
C TYR A 170 -4.34 -2.45 -2.28
N SER A 171 -3.62 -2.50 -3.40
CA SER A 171 -4.21 -2.60 -4.75
C SER A 171 -4.88 -3.94 -5.05
N ARG A 172 -4.62 -4.96 -4.22
CA ARG A 172 -5.35 -6.23 -4.27
C ARG A 172 -6.70 -6.19 -3.54
N SER A 173 -6.89 -5.23 -2.65
CA SER A 173 -7.86 -5.36 -1.56
C SER A 173 -8.80 -4.18 -1.43
N LEU A 174 -8.38 -2.97 -1.80
CA LEU A 174 -9.28 -1.82 -1.89
C LEU A 174 -9.95 -1.77 -3.27
N PRO A 175 -11.21 -1.29 -3.33
CA PRO A 175 -11.80 -0.84 -4.60
C PRO A 175 -10.90 0.21 -5.26
N LEU A 176 -10.92 0.27 -6.60
CA LEU A 176 -10.01 1.09 -7.38
C LEU A 176 -9.99 2.56 -6.93
N GLU A 177 -11.16 3.16 -6.70
CA GLU A 177 -11.25 4.58 -6.29
C GLU A 177 -10.60 4.84 -4.93
N ALA A 178 -10.90 3.99 -3.93
CA ALA A 178 -10.28 4.07 -2.62
C ALA A 178 -8.77 3.81 -2.70
N ASN A 179 -8.35 2.87 -3.57
CA ASN A 179 -6.94 2.60 -3.81
C ASN A 179 -6.20 3.81 -4.38
N LEU A 180 -6.75 4.48 -5.40
CA LEU A 180 -6.17 5.69 -5.99
C LEU A 180 -6.02 6.82 -4.97
N ARG A 181 -6.97 6.98 -4.02
CA ARG A 181 -6.81 7.92 -2.91
C ARG A 181 -5.63 7.58 -2.00
N VAL A 182 -5.44 6.30 -1.67
CA VAL A 182 -4.29 5.87 -0.87
C VAL A 182 -2.99 6.15 -1.61
N TRP A 183 -2.95 5.96 -2.93
CA TRP A 183 -1.78 6.30 -3.74
C TRP A 183 -1.49 7.82 -3.76
N ASP A 184 -2.51 8.67 -3.92
CA ASP A 184 -2.35 10.13 -3.84
C ASP A 184 -1.74 10.55 -2.50
N LEU A 185 -2.23 9.96 -1.40
CA LEU A 185 -1.70 10.18 -0.06
C LEU A 185 -0.26 9.66 0.05
N PHE A 186 0.06 8.50 -0.50
CA PHE A 186 1.41 7.94 -0.49
C PHE A 186 2.41 8.84 -1.23
N PHE A 187 2.05 9.43 -2.37
CA PHE A 187 2.95 10.36 -3.07
C PHE A 187 3.08 11.71 -2.38
N ARG A 188 2.03 12.18 -1.72
CA ARG A 188 2.05 13.46 -1.00
C ARG A 188 2.79 13.36 0.33
N ASP A 189 2.48 12.32 1.10
CA ASP A 189 2.83 12.20 2.50
C ASP A 189 3.95 11.17 2.73
N GLY A 190 4.25 10.31 1.75
CA GLY A 190 5.25 9.25 1.85
C GLY A 190 4.71 7.99 2.53
N GLU A 191 5.64 7.16 3.03
CA GLU A 191 5.33 5.81 3.54
C GLU A 191 4.38 5.80 4.76
N SER A 192 4.41 6.86 5.58
CA SER A 192 3.50 6.98 6.73
C SER A 192 2.03 7.00 6.30
N ALA A 193 1.74 7.42 5.06
CA ALA A 193 0.40 7.39 4.50
C ALA A 193 -0.19 5.98 4.49
N LEU A 194 0.63 4.94 4.32
CA LEU A 194 0.18 3.57 4.24
C LEU A 194 -0.28 3.06 5.62
N ILE A 195 0.44 3.39 6.68
CA ILE A 195 0.06 3.08 8.08
C ILE A 195 -1.19 3.83 8.49
N LEU A 196 -1.27 5.11 8.12
CA LEU A 196 -2.43 5.94 8.47
C LEU A 196 -3.66 5.53 7.67
N ALA A 197 -3.52 5.11 6.41
CA ALA A 197 -4.61 4.55 5.63
C ALA A 197 -5.14 3.27 6.28
N ALA A 198 -4.26 2.37 6.74
CA ALA A 198 -4.65 1.19 7.49
C ALA A 198 -5.47 1.50 8.74
N LEU A 199 -4.97 2.43 9.58
CA LEU A 199 -5.70 2.86 10.77
C LEU A 199 -7.04 3.52 10.41
N GLY A 200 -7.08 4.25 9.28
CA GLY A 200 -8.32 4.79 8.71
C GLY A 200 -9.32 3.69 8.37
N ILE A 201 -8.89 2.62 7.71
CA ILE A 201 -9.74 1.45 7.40
C ILE A 201 -10.25 0.80 8.70
N MET A 202 -9.37 0.62 9.70
CA MET A 202 -9.76 0.07 11.01
C MET A 202 -10.80 0.95 11.70
N ARG A 203 -10.68 2.28 11.60
CA ARG A 203 -11.65 3.23 12.13
C ARG A 203 -12.99 3.16 11.42
N MET A 204 -13.00 3.07 10.09
CA MET A 204 -14.23 2.97 9.30
C MET A 204 -15.05 1.73 9.67
N TYR A 205 -14.37 0.60 9.89
CA TYR A 205 -15.01 -0.67 10.20
C TYR A 205 -14.95 -1.06 11.67
N GLU A 206 -14.66 -0.11 12.58
CA GLU A 206 -14.38 -0.40 14.00
C GLU A 206 -15.47 -1.27 14.64
N GLU A 207 -16.74 -0.89 14.51
CA GLU A 207 -17.87 -1.61 15.11
C GLU A 207 -18.04 -3.03 14.51
N LYS A 208 -17.78 -3.20 13.22
CA LYS A 208 -17.81 -4.52 12.57
C LYS A 208 -16.68 -5.41 13.09
N LEU A 209 -15.47 -4.85 13.21
CA LEU A 209 -14.29 -5.59 13.68
C LEU A 209 -14.45 -6.00 15.16
N LEU A 210 -15.01 -5.12 16.00
CA LEU A 210 -15.33 -5.42 17.41
C LEU A 210 -16.37 -6.54 17.56
N ALA A 211 -17.30 -6.67 16.62
CA ALA A 211 -18.29 -7.74 16.61
C ALA A 211 -17.76 -9.07 16.02
N SER A 212 -16.56 -9.07 15.44
CA SER A 212 -16.02 -10.21 14.71
C SER A 212 -15.13 -11.10 15.60
N ASP A 213 -15.21 -12.41 15.39
CA ASP A 213 -14.24 -13.37 15.91
C ASP A 213 -12.94 -13.41 15.07
N PHE A 214 -11.97 -14.23 15.47
CA PHE A 214 -10.68 -14.29 14.79
C PHE A 214 -10.78 -14.69 13.31
N ASP A 215 -11.62 -15.69 12.99
CA ASP A 215 -11.72 -16.21 11.62
C ASP A 215 -12.42 -15.20 10.71
N GLN A 216 -13.45 -14.51 11.22
CA GLN A 216 -14.13 -13.42 10.54
C GLN A 216 -13.21 -12.22 10.30
N LEU A 217 -12.39 -11.88 11.30
CA LEU A 217 -11.38 -10.82 11.18
C LEU A 217 -10.33 -11.18 10.13
N ALA A 218 -9.77 -12.38 10.19
CA ALA A 218 -8.79 -12.85 9.23
C ALA A 218 -9.37 -12.86 7.81
N SER A 219 -10.62 -13.32 7.64
CA SER A 219 -11.32 -13.31 6.35
C SER A 219 -11.53 -11.88 5.83
N PHE A 220 -12.01 -10.96 6.67
CA PHE A 220 -12.27 -9.58 6.27
C PHE A 220 -10.97 -8.81 5.96
N LEU A 221 -9.93 -9.00 6.77
CA LEU A 221 -8.64 -8.34 6.64
C LEU A 221 -7.68 -9.05 5.68
N THR A 222 -8.11 -10.08 4.96
CA THR A 222 -7.33 -10.68 3.86
C THR A 222 -8.09 -10.69 2.54
N GLY A 223 -9.43 -10.61 2.60
CA GLY A 223 -10.30 -10.54 1.45
C GLY A 223 -10.38 -9.16 0.78
N PRO A 224 -11.15 -9.06 -0.31
CA PRO A 224 -11.49 -7.77 -0.91
C PRO A 224 -12.39 -6.97 0.02
N MET A 225 -12.10 -5.68 0.17
CA MET A 225 -12.93 -4.75 0.92
C MET A 225 -14.25 -4.48 0.18
N PRO A 226 -15.30 -4.04 0.89
CA PRO A 226 -16.60 -3.75 0.30
C PRO A 226 -16.49 -2.78 -0.89
N ALA A 227 -17.19 -3.07 -1.98
CA ALA A 227 -17.12 -2.29 -3.21
C ALA A 227 -17.71 -0.87 -3.07
N ASP A 228 -18.60 -0.69 -2.10
CA ASP A 228 -19.26 0.56 -1.71
C ASP A 228 -18.45 1.39 -0.71
N MET A 229 -17.19 0.99 -0.41
CA MET A 229 -16.30 1.74 0.47
C MET A 229 -16.09 3.17 -0.05
N CYS A 230 -16.51 4.16 0.76
CA CYS A 230 -16.37 5.57 0.41
C CYS A 230 -14.90 6.04 0.51
N PRO A 231 -14.26 6.50 -0.58
CA PRO A 231 -12.89 6.99 -0.54
C PRO A 231 -12.72 8.25 0.33
N GLU A 232 -13.71 9.13 0.35
CA GLU A 232 -13.72 10.35 1.14
C GLU A 232 -13.80 10.07 2.64
N GLU A 233 -14.58 9.04 3.03
CA GLU A 233 -14.64 8.58 4.41
C GLU A 233 -13.28 8.02 4.87
N LEU A 234 -12.59 7.24 4.03
CA LEU A 234 -11.23 6.76 4.32
C LEU A 234 -10.26 7.92 4.57
N VAL A 235 -10.29 8.94 3.72
CA VAL A 235 -9.44 10.14 3.87
C VAL A 235 -9.82 10.91 5.13
N SER A 236 -11.11 11.02 5.46
CA SER A 236 -11.61 11.68 6.67
C SER A 236 -11.16 10.96 7.94
N CYS A 237 -11.39 9.65 8.03
CA CYS A 237 -10.96 8.81 9.14
C CYS A 237 -9.45 8.92 9.34
N ARG A 238 -8.66 8.76 8.27
CA ARG A 238 -7.22 8.98 8.30
C ARG A 238 -6.83 10.36 8.86
N THR A 239 -7.49 11.42 8.39
CA THR A 239 -7.15 12.80 8.78
C THR A 239 -7.44 13.05 10.25
N SER A 240 -8.54 12.50 10.78
CA SER A 240 -8.86 12.60 12.21
C SER A 240 -7.77 11.97 13.10
N LEU A 241 -7.10 10.92 12.61
CA LEU A 241 -6.04 10.20 13.32
C LEU A 241 -4.67 10.92 13.23
N LEU A 242 -4.47 11.73 12.19
CA LEU A 242 -3.20 12.40 11.94
C LEU A 242 -2.78 13.33 13.10
N PHE A 243 -3.74 13.95 13.79
CA PHE A 243 -3.47 14.82 14.94
C PHE A 243 -2.91 14.07 16.15
N ILE A 244 -3.35 12.82 16.34
CA ILE A 244 -2.98 11.96 17.47
C ILE A 244 -1.60 11.33 17.26
N THR A 245 -1.23 11.05 16.00
CA THR A 245 -0.01 10.28 15.70
C THR A 245 1.32 11.03 15.90
N LEU A 246 1.35 12.36 15.94
CA LEU A 246 2.61 13.12 16.10
C LEU A 246 3.27 12.98 17.48
N SER A 247 2.49 12.77 18.55
CA SER A 247 3.02 12.64 19.91
C SER A 247 3.69 11.29 20.16
N GLU A 248 3.34 10.25 19.39
CA GLU A 248 3.66 8.86 19.73
C GLU A 248 4.50 8.10 18.70
N VAL A 249 4.56 8.53 17.45
CA VAL A 249 5.44 7.91 16.42
C VAL A 249 6.93 8.17 16.71
N CYS A 250 7.23 9.01 17.70
CA CYS A 250 8.57 9.48 18.09
C CYS A 250 9.65 8.39 18.33
N PRO A 251 9.37 7.18 18.86
CA PRO A 251 10.44 6.18 19.09
C PRO A 251 10.64 5.17 17.95
N ALA A 252 9.70 5.03 17.02
CA ALA A 252 9.64 3.85 16.13
C ALA A 252 10.42 4.01 14.82
N ASN A 253 10.36 5.20 14.22
CA ASN A 253 11.01 5.50 12.95
C ASN A 253 11.16 7.03 12.75
N PRO A 254 12.37 7.60 12.88
CA PRO A 254 12.61 9.04 12.73
C PRO A 254 12.19 9.60 11.35
N LYS A 255 12.24 8.78 10.29
CA LYS A 255 11.83 9.20 8.93
C LYS A 255 10.34 9.52 8.87
N TRP A 256 9.51 8.82 9.64
CA TRP A 256 8.06 9.07 9.66
C TRP A 256 7.67 10.32 10.43
N ARG A 257 8.47 10.73 11.43
CA ARG A 257 8.24 11.99 12.15
C ARG A 257 8.23 13.19 11.20
N ILE A 258 9.21 13.25 10.28
CA ILE A 258 9.32 14.33 9.30
C ILE A 258 8.13 14.30 8.34
N SER A 259 7.80 13.12 7.83
CA SER A 259 6.67 12.90 6.92
C SER A 259 5.32 13.31 7.54
N ILE A 260 4.98 12.84 8.74
CA ILE A 260 3.73 13.18 9.45
C ILE A 260 3.70 14.68 9.83
N SER A 261 4.83 15.25 10.24
CA SER A 261 4.95 16.69 10.57
C SER A 261 4.71 17.58 9.34
N ASN A 262 5.25 17.19 8.18
CA ASN A 262 5.03 17.88 6.92
C ASN A 262 3.56 17.82 6.49
N CYS A 263 2.89 16.66 6.68
CA CYS A 263 1.46 16.50 6.40
C CYS A 263 0.60 17.46 7.23
N GLN A 264 0.87 17.55 8.54
CA GLN A 264 0.14 18.46 9.41
C GLN A 264 0.38 19.93 9.08
N THR A 265 1.62 20.28 8.70
CA THR A 265 1.96 21.64 8.27
C THR A 265 1.19 22.02 7.02
N GLN A 266 1.12 21.12 6.03
CA GLN A 266 0.31 21.33 4.82
C GLN A 266 -1.19 21.41 5.12
N LEU A 267 -1.72 20.58 6.01
CA LEU A 267 -3.14 20.66 6.41
C LEU A 267 -3.46 21.96 7.15
N ARG A 268 -2.59 22.42 8.07
CA ARG A 268 -2.75 23.74 8.71
C ARG A 268 -2.72 24.86 7.69
N ASN A 269 -1.76 24.84 6.77
CA ASN A 269 -1.64 25.85 5.73
C ASN A 269 -2.85 25.85 4.78
N ASN A 270 -3.39 24.67 4.43
CA ASN A 270 -4.60 24.56 3.62
C ASN A 270 -5.84 25.02 4.39
N HIS A 271 -5.93 24.74 5.69
CA HIS A 271 -7.03 25.22 6.55
C HIS A 271 -6.98 26.74 6.74
N LEU A 272 -5.78 27.32 6.86
CA LEU A 272 -5.54 28.77 6.86
C LEU A 272 -5.88 29.41 5.51
N ASN A 273 -5.53 28.77 4.39
CA ASN A 273 -5.90 29.23 3.05
C ASN A 273 -7.41 29.16 2.79
N CYS A 274 -8.11 28.15 3.31
CA CYS A 274 -9.58 28.08 3.25
C CYS A 274 -10.26 29.15 4.11
N LEU A 275 -9.69 29.50 5.28
CA LEU A 275 -10.19 30.60 6.12
C LEU A 275 -9.95 31.97 5.46
N LEU A 276 -8.79 32.19 4.84
CA LEU A 276 -8.48 33.42 4.10
C LEU A 276 -9.32 33.59 2.82
N LEU A 277 -9.68 32.50 2.15
CA LEU A 277 -10.61 32.52 1.01
C LEU A 277 -12.07 32.72 1.45
N GLY A 278 -12.43 32.33 2.67
CA GLY A 278 -13.75 32.57 3.27
C GLY A 278 -13.96 34.01 3.78
N GLU A 279 -12.89 34.78 3.96
CA GLU A 279 -12.96 36.23 4.28
C GLU A 279 -12.87 37.12 3.03
N LEU A 280 -12.65 36.54 1.84
CA LEU A 280 -12.55 37.23 0.55
C LEU A 280 -13.74 36.95 -0.40
N LEU A 281 -14.80 36.30 0.08
CA LEU A 281 -16.10 36.13 -0.60
C LEU A 281 -17.21 36.74 0.26
#